data_AF-A0A2E8MDT3-F1
#
_entry.id   AF-A0A2E8MDT3-F1
#
_cell.length_a   1.000
_cell.length_b   1.000
_cell.length_c   1.000
_cell.angle_alpha   90.00
_cell.angle_beta   90.00
_cell.angle_gamma   90.00
#
_symmetry.space_group_name_H-M   'P 1'
#
loop_
_entity.id
_entity.type
_entity.pdbx_description
1 polymer ?
#
loop_
_entity_poly.entity_id
_entity_poly.type
_entity_poly.pdbx_seq_one_letter_code
_entity_poly.pdbx_strand_id
1 'polypeptide(L)'
;MQADKITLKNGKVIEGEVISETDTEYVISVAYSKSIRTRETFKKSEIADIQKEAPDLKPYEALKDVLPTPDRLSVVGYEQLIESRVKSFLNSFPNSKYTREVKKILATLESELARAKAGDVKLDGEWIDAAEWNANALELDAQVLVKRMKAFADRKSYRSALLIYDKINTEFRSADAANDASQTALQFLPKYSAQIKKLEAEAPAKLEKRERALKAMAARDSSRMKKAYDEIEAKHQAALAKAEESRTKWLPVSEFDSRTLQTLARNIDAEISNIQRGGTRTSNQTSTSAVYRNAWQAAGKGNTNEVKRLQSTLRSRKINNKYLQLISEHLAANPAKEEDPGPSLEEQRIAEAAEAREAKAKAIADRRAAEEEKRARRLREREEQEGANDTGEEEESESSFLPILIAVVLLTLLIAFLVMKRKQSEE
;
A
#
# COMPACT_ATOMS: atom_id res chain seq x y z
N MET A 1 18.55 -27.16 28.23
CA MET A 1 17.84 -27.51 29.47
C MET A 1 18.77 -27.06 30.57
N GLN A 2 18.37 -26.05 31.34
CA GLN A 2 19.11 -25.72 32.56
C GLN A 2 18.73 -26.78 33.60
N ALA A 3 19.55 -27.02 34.62
CA ALA A 3 19.30 -28.05 35.63
C ALA A 3 19.07 -27.37 36.99
N ASP A 4 18.37 -28.02 37.92
CA ASP A 4 18.20 -27.49 39.29
C ASP A 4 19.58 -27.33 39.93
N LYS A 5 19.76 -26.29 40.73
CA LYS A 5 20.98 -26.07 41.49
C LYS A 5 20.77 -26.54 42.92
N ILE A 6 21.50 -27.58 43.29
CA ILE A 6 21.49 -28.13 44.64
C ILE A 6 22.78 -27.72 45.32
N THR A 7 22.65 -26.93 46.39
CA THR A 7 23.79 -26.51 47.21
C THR A 7 23.85 -27.42 48.43
N LEU A 8 24.95 -28.15 48.58
CA LEU A 8 25.22 -28.96 49.77
C LEU A 8 25.75 -28.08 50.91
N LYS A 9 25.60 -28.51 52.16
CA LYS A 9 26.10 -27.78 53.35
C LYS A 9 27.62 -27.61 53.38
N ASN A 10 28.34 -28.44 52.63
CA ASN A 10 29.79 -28.31 52.45
C ASN A 10 30.17 -27.27 51.35
N GLY A 11 29.20 -26.57 50.77
CA GLY A 11 29.40 -25.56 49.73
C GLY A 11 29.47 -26.10 48.30
N LYS A 12 29.40 -27.42 48.08
CA LYS A 12 29.39 -28.01 46.74
C LYS A 12 28.05 -27.73 46.05
N VAL A 13 28.09 -27.22 44.82
CA VAL A 13 26.91 -27.02 43.97
C VAL A 13 26.83 -28.14 42.93
N ILE A 14 25.66 -28.74 42.82
CA ILE A 14 25.35 -29.81 41.87
C ILE A 14 24.26 -29.32 40.93
N GLU A 15 24.47 -29.49 39.63
CA GLU A 15 23.49 -29.17 38.60
C GLU A 15 22.79 -30.47 38.14
N GLY A 16 21.51 -30.64 38.48
CA GLY A 16 20.75 -31.86 38.16
C GLY A 16 19.25 -31.68 38.35
N GLU A 17 18.43 -32.60 37.83
CA GLU A 17 16.97 -32.57 37.97
C GLU A 17 16.54 -33.43 39.16
N VAL A 18 15.77 -32.90 40.12
CA VAL A 18 15.23 -33.72 41.22
C VAL A 18 14.13 -34.65 40.69
N ILE A 19 14.41 -35.96 40.66
CA ILE A 19 13.52 -36.97 40.08
C ILE A 19 12.69 -37.74 41.11
N SER A 20 13.07 -37.72 42.39
CA SER A 20 12.30 -38.31 43.49
C SER A 20 12.67 -37.67 44.83
N GLU A 21 11.70 -37.62 45.75
CA GLU A 21 11.84 -37.12 47.11
C GLU A 21 11.17 -38.11 48.07
N THR A 22 11.92 -38.58 49.08
CA THR A 22 11.40 -39.36 50.21
C THR A 22 11.45 -38.52 51.49
N ASP A 23 11.06 -39.09 52.64
CA ASP A 23 11.12 -38.39 53.93
C ASP A 23 12.56 -38.00 54.33
N THR A 24 13.57 -38.72 53.85
CA THR A 24 14.97 -38.57 54.28
C THR A 24 15.95 -38.25 53.16
N GLU A 25 15.58 -38.45 51.89
CA GLU A 25 16.50 -38.38 50.75
C GLU A 25 15.89 -37.69 49.52
N TYR A 26 16.77 -37.09 48.70
CA TYR A 26 16.48 -36.65 47.34
C TYR A 26 17.26 -37.51 46.34
N VAL A 27 16.60 -37.95 45.27
CA VAL A 27 17.25 -38.58 44.12
C VAL A 27 17.32 -37.58 42.99
N ILE A 28 18.54 -37.35 42.48
CA ILE A 28 18.86 -36.29 41.54
C ILE A 28 19.47 -36.90 40.28
N SER A 29 18.97 -36.49 39.12
CA SER A 29 19.49 -36.86 37.81
C SER A 29 20.55 -35.85 37.38
N VAL A 30 21.81 -36.23 37.46
CA VAL A 30 22.98 -35.39 37.15
C VAL A 30 23.52 -35.74 35.76
N ALA A 31 23.83 -34.75 34.94
CA ALA A 31 24.42 -34.99 33.62
C ALA A 31 25.91 -35.34 33.74
N TYR A 32 26.29 -36.56 33.37
CA TYR A 32 27.70 -36.97 33.29
C TYR A 32 28.33 -36.58 31.94
N SER A 33 27.52 -36.56 30.87
CA SER A 33 27.90 -36.06 29.54
C SER A 33 26.68 -35.50 28.80
N LYS A 34 26.86 -34.95 27.59
CA LYS A 34 25.75 -34.38 26.78
C LYS A 34 24.60 -35.37 26.52
N SER A 35 24.84 -36.67 26.58
CA SER A 35 23.85 -37.72 26.30
C SER A 35 23.66 -38.73 27.45
N ILE A 36 24.45 -38.65 28.53
CA ILE A 36 24.43 -39.62 29.63
C ILE A 36 24.07 -38.90 30.93
N ARG A 37 22.99 -39.36 31.59
CA ARG A 37 22.55 -38.90 32.90
C ARG A 37 22.68 -40.03 33.92
N THR A 38 23.18 -39.71 35.11
CA THR A 38 23.34 -40.63 36.25
C THR A 38 22.41 -40.20 37.38
N ARG A 39 21.92 -41.16 38.17
CA ARG A 39 21.13 -40.88 39.38
C ARG A 39 22.05 -40.88 40.59
N GLU A 40 22.03 -39.80 41.36
CA GLU A 40 22.74 -39.68 42.63
C GLU A 40 21.72 -39.41 43.75
N THR A 41 21.92 -40.04 44.90
CA THR A 41 21.05 -39.90 46.08
C THR A 41 21.75 -39.07 47.13
N PHE A 42 21.06 -38.06 47.65
CA PHE A 42 21.56 -37.15 48.69
C PHE A 42 20.61 -37.15 49.88
N LYS A 43 21.16 -37.18 51.10
CA LYS A 43 20.35 -37.04 52.31
C LYS A 43 19.88 -35.59 52.45
N LYS A 44 18.64 -35.38 52.89
CA LYS A 44 18.12 -34.02 53.15
C LYS A 44 18.98 -33.26 54.17
N SER A 45 19.59 -33.97 55.12
CA SER A 45 20.48 -33.39 56.11
C SER A 45 21.76 -32.78 55.53
N GLU A 46 22.17 -33.19 54.32
CA GLU A 46 23.39 -32.75 53.64
C GLU A 46 23.14 -31.58 52.67
N ILE A 47 21.88 -31.32 52.33
CA ILE A 47 21.49 -30.25 51.43
C ILE A 47 21.23 -28.97 52.23
N ALA A 48 21.81 -27.87 51.76
CA ALA A 48 21.60 -26.53 52.31
C ALA A 48 20.46 -25.81 51.59
N ASP A 49 20.39 -25.91 50.26
CA ASP A 49 19.40 -25.23 49.43
C ASP A 49 19.16 -25.99 48.13
N ILE A 50 17.92 -25.99 47.63
CA ILE A 50 17.56 -26.52 46.31
C ILE A 50 16.83 -25.42 45.54
N GLN A 51 17.51 -24.86 44.55
CA GLN A 51 16.91 -23.93 43.60
C GLN A 51 16.43 -24.73 42.39
N LYS A 52 15.16 -25.13 42.45
CA LYS A 52 14.48 -25.75 41.30
C LYS A 52 14.39 -24.75 40.16
N GLU A 53 14.64 -25.20 38.93
CA GLU A 53 14.35 -24.40 37.74
C GLU A 53 12.87 -24.04 37.80
N ALA A 54 12.55 -22.74 37.77
CA ALA A 54 11.17 -22.31 37.77
C ALA A 54 10.55 -22.82 36.45
N PRO A 55 9.59 -23.76 36.50
CA PRO A 55 9.13 -24.46 35.29
C PRO A 55 8.44 -23.52 34.30
N ASP A 56 8.08 -22.32 34.76
CA ASP A 56 7.52 -21.21 34.01
C ASP A 56 8.58 -20.32 33.35
N LEU A 57 9.86 -20.34 33.77
CA LEU A 57 10.89 -19.45 33.24
C LEU A 57 11.15 -19.68 31.75
N LYS A 58 11.43 -20.93 31.35
CA LYS A 58 11.75 -21.24 29.95
C LYS A 58 10.55 -20.99 29.01
N PRO A 59 9.32 -21.41 29.34
CA PRO A 59 8.13 -21.02 28.57
C PRO A 59 7.93 -19.49 28.51
N TYR A 60 8.19 -18.77 29.59
CA TYR A 60 8.10 -17.30 29.62
C TYR A 60 9.17 -16.64 28.73
N GLU A 61 10.42 -17.10 28.76
CA GLU A 61 11.47 -16.58 27.89
C GLU A 61 11.15 -16.78 26.42
N ALA A 62 10.50 -17.89 26.07
CA ALA A 62 10.00 -18.15 24.73
C ALA A 62 8.84 -17.24 24.30
N LEU A 63 8.27 -16.42 25.19
CA LEU A 63 7.26 -15.40 24.84
C LEU A 63 7.88 -14.03 24.54
N LYS A 64 9.16 -13.82 24.87
CA LYS A 64 9.84 -12.52 24.64
C LYS A 64 10.00 -12.18 23.16
N ASP A 65 9.94 -13.17 22.28
CA ASP A 65 10.02 -12.99 20.82
C ASP A 65 8.67 -12.79 20.13
N VAL A 66 7.57 -12.86 20.89
CA VAL A 66 6.21 -12.67 20.36
C VAL A 66 5.95 -11.22 20.00
N LEU A 67 6.57 -10.29 20.73
CA LEU A 67 6.50 -8.86 20.49
C LEU A 67 7.90 -8.28 20.21
N PRO A 68 8.02 -7.29 19.30
CA PRO A 68 6.95 -6.78 18.43
C PRO A 68 6.52 -7.82 17.39
N THR A 69 5.22 -7.84 17.07
CA THR A 69 4.71 -8.71 16.01
C THR A 69 5.26 -8.30 14.64
N PRO A 70 5.44 -9.27 13.72
CA PRO A 70 5.88 -8.95 12.37
C PRO A 70 4.80 -8.19 11.59
N ASP A 71 5.23 -7.37 10.64
CA ASP A 71 4.35 -6.68 9.73
C ASP A 71 3.41 -7.64 8.99
N ARG A 72 2.19 -7.17 8.73
CA ARG A 72 1.14 -7.89 7.99
C ARG A 72 0.84 -9.29 8.54
N LEU A 73 1.01 -9.50 9.84
CA LEU A 73 0.53 -10.71 10.50
C LEU A 73 -0.99 -10.83 10.27
N SER A 74 -1.44 -11.99 9.78
CA SER A 74 -2.85 -12.22 9.50
C SER A 74 -3.67 -12.40 10.78
N VAL A 75 -4.99 -12.20 10.69
CA VAL A 75 -5.93 -12.48 11.78
C VAL A 75 -5.72 -13.88 12.36
N VAL A 76 -5.63 -14.89 11.50
CA VAL A 76 -5.37 -16.29 11.90
C VAL A 76 -3.99 -16.43 12.59
N GLY A 77 -2.98 -15.70 12.12
CA GLY A 77 -1.66 -15.70 12.73
C GLY A 77 -1.67 -15.13 14.15
N TYR A 78 -2.39 -14.03 14.38
CA TYR A 78 -2.61 -13.49 15.72
C TYR A 78 -3.37 -14.46 16.63
N GLU A 79 -4.48 -15.02 16.13
CA GLU A 79 -5.29 -16.00 16.88
C GLU A 79 -4.42 -17.21 17.28
N GLN A 80 -3.58 -17.70 16.37
CA GLN A 80 -2.64 -18.78 16.67
C GLN A 80 -1.60 -18.38 17.72
N LEU A 81 -0.98 -17.20 17.65
CA LEU A 81 -0.02 -16.74 18.66
C LEU A 81 -0.66 -16.61 20.04
N ILE A 82 -1.86 -16.03 20.09
CA ILE A 82 -2.63 -15.84 21.32
C ILE A 82 -2.97 -17.20 21.95
N GLU A 83 -3.59 -18.11 21.19
CA GLU A 83 -4.06 -19.39 21.73
C GLU A 83 -2.91 -20.34 22.08
N SER A 84 -1.99 -20.56 21.12
CA SER A 84 -0.98 -21.61 21.25
C SER A 84 0.20 -21.25 22.16
N ARG A 85 0.50 -19.95 22.34
CA ARG A 85 1.66 -19.53 23.13
C ARG A 85 1.22 -18.80 24.40
N VAL A 86 0.47 -17.71 24.26
CA VAL A 86 0.20 -16.80 25.38
C VAL A 86 -0.84 -17.37 26.34
N LYS A 87 -2.02 -17.76 25.85
CA LYS A 87 -3.06 -18.40 26.67
C LYS A 87 -2.62 -19.76 27.20
N SER A 88 -1.88 -20.53 26.39
CA SER A 88 -1.26 -21.78 26.86
C SER A 88 -0.38 -21.56 28.09
N PHE A 89 0.48 -20.53 28.10
CA PHE A 89 1.28 -20.19 29.29
C PHE A 89 0.40 -19.84 30.50
N LEU A 90 -0.59 -18.97 30.32
CA LEU A 90 -1.45 -18.51 31.42
C LEU A 90 -2.27 -19.67 32.02
N ASN A 91 -2.68 -20.64 31.21
CA ASN A 91 -3.41 -21.82 31.65
C ASN A 91 -2.48 -22.83 32.36
N SER A 92 -1.25 -23.03 31.86
CA SER A 92 -0.28 -23.95 32.46
C SER A 92 0.38 -23.39 33.72
N PHE A 93 0.50 -22.06 33.86
CA PHE A 93 1.18 -21.40 34.96
C PHE A 93 0.38 -20.22 35.55
N PRO A 94 -0.85 -20.45 36.06
CA PRO A 94 -1.75 -19.38 36.50
C PRO A 94 -1.17 -18.51 37.64
N ASN A 95 -0.36 -19.11 38.51
CA ASN A 95 0.28 -18.47 39.67
C ASN A 95 1.74 -18.06 39.40
N SER A 96 2.18 -18.02 38.14
CA SER A 96 3.53 -17.58 37.80
C SER A 96 3.78 -16.14 38.24
N LYS A 97 5.01 -15.84 38.67
CA LYS A 97 5.45 -14.45 38.90
C LYS A 97 5.45 -13.61 37.62
N TYR A 98 5.46 -14.25 36.44
CA TYR A 98 5.44 -13.60 35.13
C TYR A 98 4.02 -13.39 34.57
N THR A 99 2.98 -13.84 35.27
CA THR A 99 1.58 -13.76 34.81
C THR A 99 1.18 -12.32 34.47
N ARG A 100 1.68 -11.32 35.21
CA ARG A 100 1.39 -9.90 34.95
C ARG A 100 1.96 -9.46 33.61
N GLU A 101 3.21 -9.81 33.32
CA GLU A 101 3.90 -9.49 32.07
C GLU A 101 3.25 -10.21 30.89
N VAL A 102 2.92 -11.49 31.05
CA VAL A 102 2.26 -12.28 29.99
C VAL A 102 0.85 -11.75 29.69
N LYS A 103 0.10 -11.28 30.69
CA LYS A 103 -1.18 -10.58 30.47
C LYS A 103 -1.02 -9.27 29.69
N LYS A 104 0.09 -8.54 29.86
CA LYS A 104 0.38 -7.36 29.02
C LYS A 104 0.62 -7.75 27.57
N ILE A 105 1.39 -8.82 27.32
CA ILE A 105 1.60 -9.37 25.97
C ILE A 105 0.26 -9.74 25.35
N LEU A 106 -0.61 -10.44 26.10
CA LEU A 106 -1.95 -10.80 25.64
C LEU A 106 -2.77 -9.57 25.23
N ALA A 107 -2.85 -8.56 26.10
CA ALA A 107 -3.60 -7.34 25.82
C ALA A 107 -3.09 -6.60 24.57
N THR A 108 -1.77 -6.55 24.36
CA THR A 108 -1.19 -5.99 23.13
C THR A 108 -1.61 -6.79 21.91
N LEU A 109 -1.50 -8.12 21.93
CA LEU A 109 -1.90 -8.97 20.80
C LEU A 109 -3.40 -8.91 20.51
N GLU A 110 -4.25 -8.82 21.52
CA GLU A 110 -5.69 -8.69 21.36
C GLU A 110 -6.06 -7.33 20.75
N SER A 111 -5.36 -6.25 21.15
CA SER A 111 -5.51 -4.93 20.54
C SER A 111 -5.06 -4.94 19.06
N GLU A 112 -3.90 -5.52 18.77
CA GLU A 112 -3.39 -5.66 17.41
C GLU A 112 -4.29 -6.57 16.54
N LEU A 113 -4.85 -7.64 17.10
CA LEU A 113 -5.84 -8.50 16.45
C LEU A 113 -7.11 -7.73 16.11
N ALA A 114 -7.60 -6.87 17.00
CA ALA A 114 -8.78 -6.05 16.74
C ALA A 114 -8.56 -5.10 15.55
N ARG A 115 -7.38 -4.48 15.47
CA ARG A 115 -6.99 -3.65 14.32
C ARG A 115 -6.92 -4.47 13.03
N ALA A 116 -6.26 -5.62 13.06
CA ALA A 116 -6.21 -6.52 11.90
C ALA A 116 -7.60 -7.00 11.46
N LYS A 117 -8.53 -7.25 12.39
CA LYS A 117 -9.93 -7.59 12.11
C LYS A 117 -10.72 -6.42 11.52
N ALA A 118 -10.40 -5.19 11.91
CA ALA A 118 -10.95 -3.98 11.32
C ALA A 118 -10.40 -3.71 9.89
N GLY A 119 -9.37 -4.44 9.47
CA GLY A 119 -8.75 -4.32 8.16
C GLY A 119 -7.54 -3.38 8.15
N ASP A 120 -7.12 -2.87 9.31
CA ASP A 120 -5.89 -2.09 9.43
C ASP A 120 -4.67 -2.98 9.13
N VAL A 121 -3.64 -2.37 8.56
CA VAL A 121 -2.45 -3.09 8.14
C VAL A 121 -1.22 -2.53 8.85
N LYS A 122 -0.50 -3.41 9.54
CA LYS A 122 0.81 -3.09 10.13
C LYS A 122 1.91 -3.19 9.07
N LEU A 123 2.63 -2.09 8.85
CA LEU A 123 3.74 -1.98 7.90
C LEU A 123 4.84 -1.09 8.49
N ASP A 124 6.09 -1.55 8.47
CA ASP A 124 7.24 -0.94 9.14
C ASP A 124 7.04 -0.69 10.64
N GLY A 125 6.28 -1.57 11.31
CA GLY A 125 5.96 -1.40 12.74
C GLY A 125 4.86 -0.36 13.02
N GLU A 126 4.43 0.41 12.02
CA GLU A 126 3.34 1.36 12.11
C GLU A 126 2.04 0.75 11.61
N TRP A 127 0.92 1.22 12.13
CA TRP A 127 -0.39 0.76 11.71
C TRP A 127 -1.06 1.78 10.80
N ILE A 128 -1.49 1.32 9.64
CA ILE A 128 -2.20 2.10 8.62
C ILE A 128 -3.67 1.68 8.66
N ASP A 129 -4.56 2.64 8.82
CA ASP A 129 -6.00 2.38 8.89
C ASP A 129 -6.53 1.81 7.57
N ALA A 130 -7.54 0.94 7.63
CA ALA A 130 -8.09 0.29 6.44
C ALA A 130 -8.48 1.28 5.31
N ALA A 131 -9.05 2.44 5.66
CA ALA A 131 -9.45 3.46 4.69
C ALA A 131 -8.24 4.12 4.01
N GLU A 132 -7.19 4.45 4.78
CA GLU A 132 -5.95 5.01 4.26
C GLU A 132 -5.19 3.99 3.41
N TRP A 133 -5.13 2.73 3.88
CA TRP A 133 -4.57 1.63 3.12
C TRP A 133 -5.27 1.50 1.77
N ASN A 134 -6.60 1.44 1.77
CA ASN A 134 -7.37 1.27 0.54
C ASN A 134 -7.22 2.46 -0.42
N ALA A 135 -7.14 3.70 0.10
CA ALA A 135 -6.86 4.87 -0.73
C ALA A 135 -5.54 4.78 -1.52
N ASN A 136 -4.56 4.02 -0.99
CA ASN A 136 -3.22 3.86 -1.55
C ASN A 136 -2.85 2.40 -1.86
N ALA A 137 -3.82 1.48 -1.92
CA ALA A 137 -3.55 0.04 -1.87
C ALA A 137 -2.61 -0.46 -2.97
N LEU A 138 -2.74 0.09 -4.20
CA LEU A 138 -1.89 -0.29 -5.32
C LEU A 138 -0.41 0.01 -5.03
N GLU A 139 -0.13 1.20 -4.48
CA GLU A 139 1.23 1.64 -4.18
C GLU A 139 1.79 0.89 -2.96
N LEU A 140 0.99 0.77 -1.90
CA LEU A 140 1.41 0.09 -0.67
C LEU A 140 1.67 -1.41 -0.89
N ASP A 141 0.82 -2.10 -1.66
CA ASP A 141 1.06 -3.51 -2.04
C ASP A 141 2.36 -3.65 -2.85
N ALA A 142 2.68 -2.69 -3.75
CA ALA A 142 3.93 -2.68 -4.49
C ALA A 142 5.15 -2.46 -3.57
N GLN A 143 5.06 -1.52 -2.63
CA GLN A 143 6.13 -1.24 -1.65
C GLN A 143 6.44 -2.45 -0.76
N VAL A 144 5.41 -3.20 -0.36
CA VAL A 144 5.60 -4.48 0.36
C VAL A 144 6.47 -5.45 -0.44
N LEU A 145 6.23 -5.57 -1.75
CA LEU A 145 7.06 -6.41 -2.61
C LEU A 145 8.48 -5.86 -2.75
N VAL A 146 8.65 -4.54 -2.87
CA VAL A 146 9.99 -3.92 -2.92
C VAL A 146 10.80 -4.23 -1.66
N LYS A 147 10.19 -4.14 -0.48
CA LYS A 147 10.84 -4.49 0.80
C LYS A 147 11.24 -5.96 0.83
N ARG A 148 10.35 -6.85 0.39
CA ARG A 148 10.65 -8.29 0.29
C ARG A 148 11.80 -8.56 -0.69
N MET A 149 11.84 -7.85 -1.82
CA MET A 149 12.92 -7.93 -2.79
C MET A 149 14.26 -7.49 -2.17
N LYS A 150 14.29 -6.35 -1.47
CA LYS A 150 15.47 -5.86 -0.73
C LYS A 150 15.96 -6.90 0.27
N ALA A 151 15.07 -7.46 1.09
CA ALA A 151 15.43 -8.49 2.06
C ALA A 151 16.05 -9.76 1.42
N PHE A 152 15.60 -10.18 0.24
CA PHE A 152 16.24 -11.28 -0.50
C PHE A 152 17.59 -10.87 -1.08
N ALA A 153 17.72 -9.64 -1.59
CA ALA A 153 18.97 -9.12 -2.12
C ALA A 153 20.05 -9.00 -1.02
N ASP A 154 19.68 -8.52 0.17
CA ASP A 154 20.58 -8.40 1.34
C ASP A 154 21.12 -9.76 1.78
N ARG A 155 20.28 -10.80 1.69
CA ARG A 155 20.66 -12.20 1.95
C ARG A 155 21.38 -12.85 0.77
N LYS A 156 21.75 -12.09 -0.27
CA LYS A 156 22.38 -12.55 -1.52
C LYS A 156 21.56 -13.59 -2.29
N SER A 157 20.26 -13.70 -2.00
CA SER A 157 19.33 -14.57 -2.70
C SER A 157 18.80 -13.84 -3.96
N TYR A 158 19.72 -13.49 -4.87
CA TYR A 158 19.44 -12.59 -5.98
C TYR A 158 18.39 -13.13 -6.94
N ARG A 159 18.36 -14.44 -7.20
CA ARG A 159 17.30 -15.05 -8.02
C ARG A 159 15.91 -14.82 -7.41
N SER A 160 15.76 -15.03 -6.11
CA SER A 160 14.48 -14.80 -5.41
C SER A 160 14.08 -13.33 -5.45
N ALA A 161 15.04 -12.42 -5.31
CA ALA A 161 14.80 -10.98 -5.49
C ALA A 161 14.32 -10.67 -6.91
N LEU A 162 14.95 -11.25 -7.94
CA LEU A 162 14.57 -11.00 -9.35
C LEU A 162 13.20 -11.55 -9.73
N LEU A 163 12.77 -12.67 -9.15
CA LEU A 163 11.40 -13.16 -9.34
C LEU A 163 10.37 -12.17 -8.77
N ILE A 164 10.67 -11.53 -7.63
CA ILE A 164 9.81 -10.48 -7.07
C ILE A 164 9.86 -9.23 -7.95
N TYR A 165 11.04 -8.86 -8.45
CA TYR A 165 11.21 -7.75 -9.37
C TYR A 165 10.34 -7.90 -10.63
N ASP A 166 10.35 -9.07 -11.27
CA ASP A 166 9.47 -9.35 -12.43
C ASP A 166 8.00 -9.23 -12.06
N LYS A 167 7.62 -9.72 -10.88
CA LYS A 167 6.25 -9.60 -10.37
C LYS A 167 5.84 -8.14 -10.22
N ILE A 168 6.70 -7.29 -9.65
CA ILE A 168 6.45 -5.84 -9.52
C ILE A 168 6.24 -5.22 -10.90
N ASN A 169 7.13 -5.50 -11.86
CA ASN A 169 7.03 -4.91 -13.20
C ASN A 169 5.85 -5.42 -14.04
N THR A 170 5.32 -6.59 -13.70
CA THR A 170 4.17 -7.19 -14.37
C THR A 170 2.85 -6.72 -13.76
N GLU A 171 2.73 -6.77 -12.43
CA GLU A 171 1.47 -6.50 -11.71
C GLU A 171 1.29 -5.02 -11.32
N PHE A 172 2.38 -4.29 -11.12
CA PHE A 172 2.40 -2.91 -10.61
C PHE A 172 3.11 -1.97 -11.59
N ARG A 173 2.93 -2.22 -12.89
CA ARG A 173 3.62 -1.47 -13.94
C ARG A 173 3.37 0.03 -13.81
N SER A 174 4.47 0.79 -13.79
CA SER A 174 4.45 2.25 -13.63
C SER A 174 3.81 2.75 -12.33
N ALA A 175 3.70 1.90 -11.29
CA ALA A 175 3.54 2.36 -9.91
C ALA A 175 4.82 3.10 -9.47
N ASP A 176 4.71 3.98 -8.47
CA ASP A 176 5.84 4.78 -8.00
C ASP A 176 6.93 3.83 -7.42
N ALA A 177 6.52 2.85 -6.61
CA ALA A 177 7.39 1.78 -6.10
C ALA A 177 8.07 0.90 -7.16
N ALA A 178 7.54 0.81 -8.38
CA ALA A 178 8.21 0.04 -9.43
C ALA A 178 9.55 0.68 -9.84
N ASN A 179 9.64 2.01 -9.79
CA ASN A 179 10.90 2.71 -10.02
C ASN A 179 11.92 2.40 -8.93
N ASP A 180 11.49 2.39 -7.67
CA ASP A 180 12.34 1.99 -6.53
C ASP A 180 12.83 0.55 -6.67
N ALA A 181 11.98 -0.35 -7.18
CA ALA A 181 12.37 -1.72 -7.48
C ALA A 181 13.49 -1.76 -8.53
N SER A 182 13.35 -0.99 -9.61
CA SER A 182 14.37 -0.89 -10.67
C SER A 182 15.69 -0.32 -10.15
N GLN A 183 15.66 0.74 -9.33
CA GLN A 183 16.87 1.31 -8.73
C GLN A 183 17.55 0.32 -7.79
N THR A 184 16.77 -0.39 -6.96
CA THR A 184 17.29 -1.43 -6.09
C THR A 184 17.90 -2.57 -6.89
N ALA A 185 17.28 -3.00 -7.99
CA ALA A 185 17.80 -4.03 -8.88
C ALA A 185 19.17 -3.65 -9.46
N LEU A 186 19.35 -2.40 -9.88
CA LEU A 186 20.65 -1.90 -10.37
C LEU A 186 21.77 -1.94 -9.32
N GLN A 187 21.45 -1.96 -8.02
CA GLN A 187 22.46 -2.06 -6.96
C GLN A 187 23.05 -3.48 -6.81
N PHE A 188 22.26 -4.53 -7.11
CA PHE A 188 22.68 -5.92 -6.91
C PHE A 188 22.91 -6.70 -8.21
N LEU A 189 22.26 -6.34 -9.33
CA LEU A 189 22.41 -7.02 -10.62
C LEU A 189 23.86 -7.08 -11.11
N PRO A 190 24.69 -6.01 -11.04
CA PRO A 190 26.10 -6.10 -11.45
C PRO A 190 26.91 -7.07 -10.59
N LYS A 191 26.65 -7.11 -9.27
CA LYS A 191 27.28 -8.05 -8.34
C LYS A 191 26.88 -9.48 -8.67
N TYR A 192 25.61 -9.70 -9.01
CA TYR A 192 25.11 -11.00 -9.40
C TYR A 192 25.69 -11.45 -10.75
N SER A 193 25.77 -10.56 -11.74
CA SER A 193 26.41 -10.82 -13.05
C SER A 193 27.85 -11.31 -12.86
N ALA A 194 28.65 -10.59 -12.06
CA ALA A 194 30.03 -10.98 -11.75
C ALA A 194 30.10 -12.36 -11.07
N GLN A 195 29.20 -12.65 -10.14
CA GLN A 195 29.14 -13.95 -9.47
C GLN A 195 28.82 -15.08 -10.46
N ILE A 196 27.82 -14.90 -11.34
CA ILE A 196 27.43 -15.92 -12.31
C ILE A 196 28.54 -16.15 -13.35
N LYS A 197 29.16 -15.09 -13.87
CA LYS A 197 30.30 -15.19 -14.81
C LYS A 197 31.50 -15.91 -14.20
N LYS A 198 31.77 -15.68 -12.92
CA LYS A 198 32.81 -16.43 -12.19
C LYS A 198 32.46 -17.92 -12.11
N LEU A 199 31.22 -18.26 -11.75
CA LEU A 199 30.77 -19.66 -11.71
C LEU A 199 30.83 -20.31 -13.10
N GLU A 200 30.45 -19.59 -14.16
CA GLU A 200 30.50 -20.07 -15.54
C GLU A 200 31.92 -20.46 -15.94
N ALA A 201 32.90 -19.61 -15.62
CA ALA A 201 34.32 -19.84 -15.92
C ALA A 201 34.91 -21.01 -15.12
N GLU A 202 34.46 -21.22 -13.87
CA GLU A 202 34.93 -22.30 -13.01
C GLU A 202 34.25 -23.66 -13.28
N ALA A 203 33.06 -23.66 -13.89
CA ALA A 203 32.22 -24.85 -14.05
C ALA A 203 32.93 -26.02 -14.77
N PRO A 204 33.66 -25.82 -15.89
CA PRO A 204 34.37 -26.92 -16.55
C PRO A 204 35.42 -27.59 -15.66
N ALA A 205 36.20 -26.79 -14.93
CA ALA A 205 37.23 -27.31 -14.02
C ALA A 205 36.62 -28.05 -12.82
N LYS A 206 35.48 -27.57 -12.31
CA LYS A 206 34.74 -28.25 -11.22
C LYS A 206 34.15 -29.59 -11.67
N LEU A 207 33.57 -29.64 -12.87
CA LEU A 207 33.08 -30.88 -13.48
C LEU A 207 34.21 -31.91 -13.62
N GLU A 208 35.34 -31.50 -14.20
CA GLU A 208 36.48 -32.40 -14.37
C GLU A 208 37.02 -32.91 -13.02
N LYS A 209 37.13 -32.02 -12.03
CA LYS A 209 37.56 -32.40 -10.67
C LYS A 209 36.60 -33.41 -10.05
N ARG A 210 35.28 -33.23 -10.21
CA ARG A 210 34.26 -34.17 -9.76
C ARG A 210 34.42 -35.54 -10.43
N GLU A 211 34.60 -35.58 -11.74
CA GLU A 211 34.78 -36.83 -12.48
C GLU A 211 36.07 -37.57 -12.09
N ARG A 212 37.19 -36.84 -11.97
CA ARG A 212 38.47 -37.40 -11.50
C ARG A 212 38.34 -37.96 -10.09
N ALA A 213 37.66 -37.25 -9.19
CA ALA A 213 37.43 -37.71 -7.82
C ALA A 213 36.61 -39.01 -7.79
N LEU A 214 35.54 -39.11 -8.59
CA LEU A 214 34.73 -40.32 -8.67
C LEU A 214 35.52 -41.53 -9.21
N LYS A 215 36.45 -41.31 -10.15
CA LYS A 215 37.32 -42.37 -10.70
C LYS A 215 38.39 -42.83 -9.71
N ALA A 216 38.90 -41.93 -8.87
CA ALA A 216 39.95 -42.23 -7.91
C ALA A 216 39.45 -42.92 -6.62
N MET A 217 38.14 -42.88 -6.35
CA MET A 217 37.53 -43.48 -5.16
C MET A 217 37.33 -44.99 -5.29
N ALA A 218 37.30 -45.69 -4.16
CA ALA A 218 36.88 -47.09 -4.10
C ALA A 218 35.43 -47.25 -4.61
N ALA A 219 35.12 -48.38 -5.25
CA ALA A 219 33.86 -48.58 -5.98
C ALA A 219 32.58 -48.31 -5.15
N ARG A 220 32.57 -48.74 -3.88
CA ARG A 220 31.43 -48.51 -2.97
C ARG A 220 31.20 -47.03 -2.69
N ASP A 221 32.26 -46.26 -2.47
CA ASP A 221 32.18 -44.83 -2.16
C ASP A 221 31.89 -44.00 -3.40
N SER A 222 32.50 -44.36 -4.54
CA SER A 222 32.21 -43.77 -5.84
C SER A 222 30.73 -43.92 -6.20
N SER A 223 30.13 -45.10 -5.98
CA SER A 223 28.70 -45.34 -6.20
C SER A 223 27.82 -44.45 -5.31
N ARG A 224 28.13 -44.34 -4.01
CA ARG A 224 27.40 -43.45 -3.07
C ARG A 224 27.49 -41.98 -3.47
N MET A 225 28.68 -41.51 -3.83
CA MET A 225 28.90 -40.13 -4.26
C MET A 225 28.26 -39.82 -5.60
N LYS A 226 28.33 -40.75 -6.57
CA LYS A 226 27.60 -40.62 -7.83
C LYS A 226 26.11 -40.45 -7.59
N LYS A 227 25.50 -41.29 -6.74
CA LYS A 227 24.09 -41.16 -6.39
C LYS A 227 23.75 -39.79 -5.79
N ALA A 228 24.57 -39.29 -4.85
CA ALA A 228 24.37 -37.97 -4.26
C ALA A 228 24.44 -36.85 -5.32
N TYR A 229 25.38 -36.93 -6.26
CA TYR A 229 25.43 -35.95 -7.34
C TYR A 229 24.27 -36.07 -8.33
N ASP A 230 23.85 -37.29 -8.67
CA ASP A 230 22.71 -37.53 -9.55
C ASP A 230 21.41 -37.00 -8.90
N GLU A 231 21.28 -37.07 -7.57
CA GLU A 231 20.17 -36.44 -6.82
C GLU A 231 20.22 -34.91 -6.86
N ILE A 232 21.40 -34.30 -6.77
CA ILE A 232 21.58 -32.84 -6.91
C ILE A 232 21.21 -32.39 -8.34
N GLU A 233 21.67 -33.14 -9.35
CA GLU A 233 21.37 -32.86 -10.75
C GLU A 233 19.87 -32.99 -11.03
N ALA A 234 19.22 -34.06 -10.54
CA ALA A 234 17.78 -34.24 -10.68
C ALA A 234 16.99 -33.08 -10.06
N LYS A 235 17.42 -32.58 -8.88
CA LYS A 235 16.81 -31.38 -8.26
C LYS A 235 17.01 -30.14 -9.11
N HIS A 236 18.19 -29.98 -9.72
CA HIS A 236 18.48 -28.86 -10.62
C HIS A 236 17.61 -28.90 -11.88
N GLN A 237 17.52 -30.05 -12.55
CA GLN A 237 16.66 -30.25 -13.72
C GLN A 237 15.18 -30.02 -13.40
N ALA A 238 14.70 -30.50 -12.25
CA ALA A 238 13.34 -30.21 -11.80
C ALA A 238 13.13 -28.71 -11.55
N ALA A 239 14.14 -27.99 -11.06
CA ALA A 239 14.06 -26.53 -10.90
C ALA A 239 14.09 -25.79 -12.25
N LEU A 240 14.81 -26.32 -13.26
CA LEU A 240 14.82 -25.79 -14.62
C LEU A 240 13.45 -25.97 -15.29
N ALA A 241 12.85 -27.16 -15.19
CA ALA A 241 11.51 -27.43 -15.70
C ALA A 241 10.48 -26.45 -15.11
N LYS A 242 10.53 -26.21 -13.78
CA LYS A 242 9.66 -25.20 -13.13
C LYS A 242 9.93 -23.77 -13.63
N ALA A 243 11.18 -23.44 -13.94
CA ALA A 243 11.51 -22.13 -14.49
C ALA A 243 10.95 -21.97 -15.92
N GLU A 244 10.96 -23.04 -16.72
CA GLU A 244 10.36 -23.08 -18.05
C GLU A 244 8.83 -22.98 -18.00
N GLU A 245 8.17 -23.75 -17.12
CA GLU A 245 6.72 -23.68 -16.89
C GLU A 245 6.28 -22.28 -16.49
N SER A 246 7.03 -21.63 -15.60
CA SER A 246 6.77 -20.25 -15.17
C SER A 246 7.25 -19.20 -16.17
N ARG A 247 7.87 -19.62 -17.29
CA ARG A 247 8.43 -18.76 -18.36
C ARG A 247 9.34 -17.66 -17.82
N THR A 248 10.05 -17.94 -16.71
CA THR A 248 10.96 -16.97 -16.12
C THR A 248 12.33 -17.05 -16.79
N LYS A 249 12.91 -15.88 -17.08
CA LYS A 249 14.29 -15.77 -17.56
C LYS A 249 15.35 -15.94 -16.45
N TRP A 250 14.91 -16.00 -15.19
CA TRP A 250 15.78 -16.16 -14.02
C TRP A 250 15.99 -17.64 -13.70
N LEU A 251 16.93 -18.24 -14.43
CA LEU A 251 17.25 -19.65 -14.33
C LEU A 251 17.86 -20.02 -12.95
N PRO A 252 17.60 -21.24 -12.43
CA PRO A 252 18.28 -21.75 -11.24
C PRO A 252 19.79 -21.87 -11.49
N VAL A 253 20.58 -21.77 -10.42
CA VAL A 253 22.05 -21.81 -10.47
C VAL A 253 22.54 -23.20 -10.12
N SER A 254 23.41 -23.77 -10.95
CA SER A 254 24.22 -24.95 -10.66
C SER A 254 25.67 -24.63 -10.98
N GLU A 255 26.60 -25.00 -10.10
CA GLU A 255 28.03 -24.77 -10.33
C GLU A 255 28.66 -25.68 -11.40
N PHE A 256 27.87 -26.64 -11.90
CA PHE A 256 28.30 -27.61 -12.90
C PHE A 256 27.69 -27.35 -14.28
N ASP A 257 26.65 -26.51 -14.39
CA ASP A 257 25.98 -26.24 -15.67
C ASP A 257 26.43 -24.91 -16.29
N SER A 258 27.52 -24.97 -17.04
CA SER A 258 28.10 -23.80 -17.73
C SER A 258 27.10 -23.15 -18.71
N ARG A 259 26.27 -23.94 -19.41
CA ARG A 259 25.33 -23.40 -20.41
C ARG A 259 24.21 -22.60 -19.77
N THR A 260 23.64 -23.10 -18.68
CA THR A 260 22.61 -22.38 -17.92
C THR A 260 23.19 -21.12 -17.29
N LEU A 261 24.41 -21.19 -16.73
CA LEU A 261 25.11 -20.03 -16.18
C LEU A 261 25.35 -18.93 -17.23
N GLN A 262 25.82 -19.32 -18.42
CA GLN A 262 26.03 -18.39 -19.53
C GLN A 262 24.73 -17.68 -19.94
N THR A 263 23.64 -18.44 -20.06
CA THR A 263 22.32 -17.91 -20.42
C THR A 263 21.83 -16.93 -19.36
N LEU A 264 21.98 -17.29 -18.08
CA LEU A 264 21.61 -16.44 -16.96
C LEU A 264 22.43 -15.14 -16.93
N ALA A 265 23.74 -15.20 -17.16
CA ALA A 265 24.59 -14.01 -17.21
C ALA A 265 24.13 -13.03 -18.31
N ARG A 266 23.81 -13.54 -19.50
CA ARG A 266 23.26 -12.73 -20.61
C ARG A 266 21.92 -12.10 -20.25
N ASN A 267 21.03 -12.84 -19.60
CA ASN A 267 19.73 -12.32 -19.16
C ASN A 267 19.89 -11.19 -18.13
N ILE A 268 20.84 -11.33 -17.20
CA ILE A 268 21.17 -10.30 -16.20
C ILE A 268 21.69 -9.03 -16.88
N ASP A 269 22.66 -9.15 -17.78
CA ASP A 269 23.27 -8.00 -18.49
C ASP A 269 22.24 -7.28 -19.38
N ALA A 270 21.37 -8.05 -20.05
CA ALA A 270 20.27 -7.51 -20.83
C ALA A 270 19.28 -6.73 -19.95
N GLU A 271 18.97 -7.23 -18.75
CA GLU A 271 18.08 -6.54 -17.83
C GLU A 271 18.69 -5.25 -17.27
N ILE A 272 19.97 -5.24 -16.91
CA ILE A 272 20.67 -4.01 -16.52
C ILE A 272 20.50 -2.95 -17.62
N SER A 273 20.75 -3.33 -18.87
CA SER A 273 20.61 -2.45 -20.04
C SER A 273 19.16 -2.02 -20.28
N ASN A 274 18.18 -2.89 -20.00
CA ASN A 274 16.76 -2.56 -20.11
C ASN A 274 16.33 -1.54 -19.08
N ILE A 275 16.75 -1.71 -17.81
CA ILE A 275 16.40 -0.79 -16.72
C ILE A 275 16.99 0.60 -16.99
N GLN A 276 18.27 0.66 -17.36
CA GLN A 276 18.95 1.93 -17.68
C GLN A 276 18.29 2.67 -18.84
N ARG A 277 17.81 1.95 -19.87
CA ARG A 277 17.06 2.54 -21.00
C ARG A 277 15.59 2.84 -20.70
N GLY A 278 15.01 2.17 -19.71
CA GLY A 278 13.61 2.31 -19.32
C GLY A 278 13.38 3.56 -18.47
N GLY A 279 14.32 3.87 -17.56
CA GLY A 279 14.27 5.06 -16.70
C GLY A 279 14.19 6.38 -17.46
N THR A 280 14.60 6.43 -18.73
CA THR A 280 14.51 7.63 -19.58
C THR A 280 13.16 7.79 -20.30
N ARG A 281 12.29 6.77 -20.32
CA ARG A 281 11.00 6.80 -21.06
C ARG A 281 9.78 7.10 -20.19
N THR A 282 9.87 6.94 -18.87
CA THR A 282 8.74 7.05 -17.93
C THR A 282 8.47 8.45 -17.41
N SER A 283 9.29 9.46 -17.72
CA SER A 283 9.21 10.79 -17.07
C SER A 283 7.94 11.59 -17.38
N ASN A 284 7.20 11.28 -18.45
CA ASN A 284 6.10 12.13 -18.93
C ASN A 284 4.70 11.51 -18.78
N GLN A 285 4.58 10.33 -18.15
CA GLN A 285 3.29 9.67 -17.94
C GLN A 285 2.88 9.69 -16.47
N THR A 286 1.61 10.02 -16.21
CA THR A 286 1.01 9.88 -14.87
C THR A 286 1.15 8.45 -14.36
N SER A 287 1.76 8.28 -13.19
CA SER A 287 1.97 6.96 -12.59
C SER A 287 0.65 6.23 -12.36
N THR A 288 0.69 4.90 -12.41
CA THR A 288 -0.50 4.07 -12.21
C THR A 288 -1.05 4.25 -10.79
N SER A 289 -0.18 4.45 -9.81
CA SER A 289 -0.54 4.79 -8.43
C SER A 289 -1.31 6.11 -8.37
N ALA A 290 -0.90 7.14 -9.11
CA ALA A 290 -1.65 8.39 -9.19
C ALA A 290 -3.02 8.22 -9.86
N VAL A 291 -3.12 7.45 -10.95
CA VAL A 291 -4.43 7.13 -11.59
C VAL A 291 -5.35 6.41 -10.61
N TYR A 292 -4.82 5.46 -9.83
CA TYR A 292 -5.57 4.75 -8.80
C TYR A 292 -6.10 5.68 -7.71
N ARG A 293 -5.23 6.54 -7.14
CA ARG A 293 -5.63 7.54 -6.13
C ARG A 293 -6.70 8.49 -6.66
N ASN A 294 -6.56 8.94 -7.90
CA ASN A 294 -7.57 9.81 -8.53
C ASN A 294 -8.92 9.08 -8.69
N ALA A 295 -8.89 7.79 -9.05
CA ALA A 295 -10.11 6.99 -9.18
C ALA A 295 -10.79 6.77 -7.82
N TRP A 296 -9.99 6.53 -6.77
CA TRP A 296 -10.46 6.44 -5.40
C TRP A 296 -11.11 7.76 -4.93
N GLN A 297 -10.45 8.90 -5.15
CA GLN A 297 -11.00 10.22 -4.82
C GLN A 297 -12.29 10.53 -5.59
N ALA A 298 -12.36 10.19 -6.88
CA ALA A 298 -13.55 10.36 -7.70
C ALA A 298 -14.72 9.48 -7.20
N ALA A 299 -14.42 8.25 -6.79
CA ALA A 299 -15.38 7.33 -6.20
C ALA A 299 -15.93 7.86 -4.87
N GLY A 300 -15.08 8.39 -3.98
CA GLY A 300 -15.51 9.02 -2.72
C GLY A 300 -16.39 10.28 -2.91
N LYS A 301 -16.34 10.89 -4.10
CA LYS A 301 -17.21 12.02 -4.49
C LYS A 301 -18.48 11.60 -5.24
N GLY A 302 -18.68 10.30 -5.49
CA GLY A 302 -19.80 9.81 -6.30
C GLY A 302 -19.69 10.11 -7.80
N ASN A 303 -18.53 10.55 -8.30
CA ASN A 303 -18.36 10.93 -9.71
C ASN A 303 -18.23 9.69 -10.61
N THR A 304 -19.37 9.12 -10.98
CA THR A 304 -19.46 7.86 -11.74
C THR A 304 -18.78 7.93 -13.10
N ASN A 305 -18.87 9.06 -13.80
CA ASN A 305 -18.27 9.22 -15.14
C ASN A 305 -16.74 9.21 -15.08
N GLU A 306 -16.17 9.95 -14.12
CA GLU A 306 -14.74 10.00 -13.93
C GLU A 306 -14.18 8.65 -13.45
N VAL A 307 -14.89 7.96 -12.55
CA VAL A 307 -14.53 6.59 -12.13
C VAL A 307 -14.49 5.64 -13.32
N LYS A 308 -15.51 5.64 -14.20
CA LYS A 308 -15.52 4.78 -15.41
C LYS A 308 -14.32 5.06 -16.32
N ARG A 309 -14.00 6.34 -16.54
CA ARG A 309 -12.85 6.76 -17.37
C ARG A 309 -11.52 6.30 -16.77
N LEU A 310 -11.33 6.50 -15.47
CA LEU A 310 -10.11 6.13 -14.77
C LEU A 310 -9.96 4.60 -14.63
N GLN A 311 -11.04 3.87 -14.36
CA GLN A 311 -11.04 2.40 -14.36
C GLN A 311 -10.70 1.83 -15.75
N SER A 312 -11.20 2.44 -16.83
CA SER A 312 -10.80 2.05 -18.20
C SER A 312 -9.29 2.23 -18.41
N THR A 313 -8.72 3.33 -17.91
CA THR A 313 -7.27 3.59 -17.93
C THR A 313 -6.50 2.56 -17.09
N LEU A 314 -7.00 2.15 -15.93
CA LEU A 314 -6.37 1.11 -15.10
C LEU A 314 -6.45 -0.28 -15.75
N ARG A 315 -7.56 -0.61 -16.42
CA ARG A 315 -7.73 -1.86 -17.18
C ARG A 315 -6.76 -1.94 -18.37
N SER A 316 -6.59 -0.85 -19.12
CA SER A 316 -5.64 -0.82 -20.23
C SER A 316 -4.18 -1.00 -19.76
N ARG A 317 -3.89 -0.62 -18.51
CA ARG A 317 -2.63 -0.87 -17.81
C ARG A 317 -2.51 -2.27 -17.20
N LYS A 318 -3.50 -3.15 -17.41
CA LYS A 318 -3.54 -4.55 -16.93
C LYS A 318 -3.42 -4.71 -15.42
N ILE A 319 -3.94 -3.76 -14.66
CA ILE A 319 -3.95 -3.83 -13.19
C ILE A 319 -4.88 -4.93 -12.70
N ASN A 320 -4.49 -5.59 -11.61
CA ASN A 320 -5.27 -6.66 -11.00
C ASN A 320 -6.70 -6.19 -10.65
N ASN A 321 -7.69 -7.03 -10.94
CA ASN A 321 -9.10 -6.71 -10.74
C ASN A 321 -9.46 -6.36 -9.28
N LYS A 322 -8.71 -6.86 -8.29
CA LYS A 322 -8.86 -6.50 -6.88
C LYS A 322 -8.89 -4.98 -6.67
N TYR A 323 -8.01 -4.23 -7.34
CA TYR A 323 -7.94 -2.77 -7.17
C TYR A 323 -9.13 -2.06 -7.81
N LEU A 324 -9.62 -2.58 -8.94
CA LEU A 324 -10.82 -2.05 -9.58
C LEU A 324 -12.05 -2.30 -8.72
N GLN A 325 -12.13 -3.46 -8.10
CA GLN A 325 -13.19 -3.83 -7.17
C GLN A 325 -13.21 -2.89 -5.95
N LEU A 326 -12.06 -2.62 -5.33
CA LEU A 326 -11.96 -1.65 -4.24
C LEU A 326 -12.52 -0.27 -4.62
N ILE A 327 -12.20 0.23 -5.83
CA ILE A 327 -12.75 1.51 -6.32
C ILE A 327 -14.28 1.43 -6.49
N SER A 328 -14.79 0.33 -7.07
CA SER A 328 -16.22 0.15 -7.28
C SER A 328 -17.00 0.04 -5.96
N GLU A 329 -16.46 -0.67 -4.97
CA GLU A 329 -17.03 -0.78 -3.62
C GLU A 329 -17.03 0.60 -2.93
N HIS A 330 -15.94 1.37 -3.08
CA HIS A 330 -15.88 2.72 -2.55
C HIS A 330 -16.89 3.67 -3.21
N LEU A 331 -17.13 3.55 -4.52
CA LEU A 331 -18.18 4.30 -5.23
C LEU A 331 -19.58 3.88 -4.76
N ALA A 332 -19.83 2.58 -4.58
CA ALA A 332 -21.12 2.09 -4.10
C ALA A 332 -21.44 2.59 -2.68
N ALA A 333 -20.42 2.72 -1.83
CA ALA A 333 -20.54 3.31 -0.50
C ALA A 333 -20.72 4.84 -0.51
N ASN A 334 -20.38 5.51 -1.62
CA ASN A 334 -20.49 6.95 -1.80
C ASN A 334 -21.25 7.24 -3.11
N PRO A 335 -22.56 6.89 -3.17
CA PRO A 335 -23.34 7.10 -4.39
C PRO A 335 -23.31 8.57 -4.78
N ALA A 336 -23.45 8.85 -6.08
CA ALA A 336 -23.71 10.20 -6.54
C ALA A 336 -24.82 10.78 -5.67
N LYS A 337 -24.57 11.92 -5.01
CA LYS A 337 -25.68 12.70 -4.48
C LYS A 337 -26.60 12.92 -5.67
N GLU A 338 -27.90 12.65 -5.50
CA GLU A 338 -28.89 13.07 -6.48
C GLU A 338 -28.61 14.56 -6.74
N GLU A 339 -27.97 14.86 -7.87
CA GLU A 339 -28.01 16.21 -8.40
C GLU A 339 -29.51 16.46 -8.57
N ASP A 340 -30.04 17.41 -7.80
CA ASP A 340 -31.32 18.04 -8.10
C ASP A 340 -31.35 18.19 -9.63
N PRO A 341 -32.25 17.48 -10.34
CA PRO A 341 -32.19 17.41 -11.78
C PRO A 341 -32.39 18.85 -12.22
N GLY A 342 -31.30 19.51 -12.61
CA GLY A 342 -31.35 20.89 -13.07
C GLY A 342 -32.49 21.02 -14.09
N PRO A 343 -33.05 22.23 -14.25
CA PRO A 343 -34.34 22.43 -14.90
C PRO A 343 -34.45 21.61 -16.17
N SER A 344 -35.54 20.86 -16.29
CA SER A 344 -35.86 20.00 -17.41
C SER A 344 -35.68 20.72 -18.74
N LEU A 345 -35.52 19.96 -19.83
CA LEU A 345 -35.40 20.55 -21.18
C LEU A 345 -36.59 21.49 -21.50
N GLU A 346 -37.76 21.22 -20.93
CA GLU A 346 -38.95 22.07 -21.05
C GLU A 346 -38.80 23.38 -20.25
N GLU A 347 -38.27 23.33 -19.02
CA GLU A 347 -37.98 24.50 -18.19
C GLU A 347 -36.86 25.37 -18.77
N GLN A 348 -35.83 24.77 -19.37
CA GLN A 348 -34.78 25.49 -20.11
C GLN A 348 -35.36 26.20 -21.35
N ARG A 349 -36.26 25.55 -22.07
CA ARG A 349 -36.94 26.17 -23.22
C ARG A 349 -37.89 27.28 -22.81
N ILE A 350 -38.54 27.17 -21.65
CA ILE A 350 -39.36 28.23 -21.07
C ILE A 350 -38.49 29.42 -20.65
N ALA A 351 -37.32 29.18 -20.05
CA ALA A 351 -36.36 30.21 -19.67
C ALA A 351 -35.78 30.94 -20.89
N GLU A 352 -35.32 30.22 -21.92
CA GLU A 352 -34.85 30.81 -23.18
C GLU A 352 -35.96 31.61 -23.88
N ALA A 353 -37.21 31.11 -23.86
CA ALA A 353 -38.34 31.83 -24.43
C ALA A 353 -38.68 33.11 -23.65
N ALA A 354 -38.48 33.12 -22.32
CA ALA A 354 -38.67 34.28 -21.48
C ALA A 354 -37.58 35.35 -21.73
N GLU A 355 -36.31 34.95 -21.79
CA GLU A 355 -35.21 35.86 -22.13
C GLU A 355 -35.35 36.43 -23.54
N ALA A 356 -35.78 35.63 -24.52
CA ALA A 356 -36.04 36.11 -25.88
C ALA A 356 -37.21 37.11 -25.94
N ARG A 357 -38.22 36.97 -25.07
CA ARG A 357 -39.32 37.93 -24.95
C ARG A 357 -38.87 39.22 -24.29
N GLU A 358 -38.05 39.15 -23.25
CA GLU A 358 -37.48 40.31 -22.57
C GLU A 358 -36.55 41.10 -23.50
N ALA A 359 -35.68 40.41 -24.26
CA ALA A 359 -34.82 41.04 -25.26
C ALA A 359 -35.63 41.73 -26.37
N LYS A 360 -36.73 41.13 -26.83
CA LYS A 360 -37.64 41.76 -27.80
C LYS A 360 -38.36 42.98 -27.21
N ALA A 361 -38.82 42.89 -25.96
CA ALA A 361 -39.47 44.01 -25.28
C ALA A 361 -38.51 45.20 -25.12
N LYS A 362 -37.26 44.92 -24.74
CA LYS A 362 -36.20 45.93 -24.63
C LYS A 362 -35.88 46.58 -25.98
N ALA A 363 -35.73 45.78 -27.05
CA ALA A 363 -35.49 46.32 -28.39
C ALA A 363 -36.64 47.21 -28.91
N ILE A 364 -37.89 46.88 -28.56
CA ILE A 364 -39.05 47.73 -28.90
C ILE A 364 -39.04 49.03 -28.09
N ALA A 365 -38.70 48.96 -26.81
CA ALA A 365 -38.56 50.14 -25.95
C ALA A 365 -37.45 51.08 -26.46
N ASP A 366 -36.29 50.53 -26.80
CA ASP A 366 -35.16 51.29 -27.34
C ASP A 366 -35.52 51.95 -28.68
N ARG A 367 -36.27 51.27 -29.55
CA ARG A 367 -36.73 51.85 -30.82
C ARG A 367 -37.71 53.00 -30.60
N ARG A 368 -38.62 52.88 -29.63
CA ARG A 368 -39.56 53.96 -29.28
C ARG A 368 -38.84 55.15 -28.68
N ALA A 369 -37.89 54.93 -27.78
CA ALA A 369 -37.05 55.99 -27.24
C ALA A 369 -36.27 56.72 -28.34
N ALA A 370 -35.68 55.98 -29.29
CA ALA A 370 -34.98 56.57 -30.43
C ALA A 370 -35.91 57.34 -31.40
N GLU A 371 -37.15 56.89 -31.58
CA GLU A 371 -38.16 57.61 -32.37
C GLU A 371 -38.62 58.90 -31.66
N GLU A 372 -38.79 58.87 -30.35
CA GLU A 372 -39.13 60.04 -29.52
C GLU A 372 -37.99 61.05 -29.49
N GLU A 373 -36.75 60.60 -29.36
CA GLU A 373 -35.57 61.47 -29.43
C GLU A 373 -35.43 62.13 -30.82
N LYS A 374 -35.68 61.37 -31.91
CA LYS A 374 -35.73 61.95 -33.26
C LYS A 374 -36.87 62.96 -33.42
N ARG A 375 -38.04 62.73 -32.83
CA ARG A 375 -39.15 63.70 -32.85
C ARG A 375 -38.82 64.95 -32.05
N ALA A 376 -38.23 64.80 -30.87
CA ALA A 376 -37.76 65.91 -30.05
C ALA A 376 -36.67 66.73 -30.77
N ARG A 377 -35.75 66.06 -31.48
CA ARG A 377 -34.73 66.74 -32.27
C ARG A 377 -35.32 67.51 -33.46
N ARG A 378 -36.30 66.94 -34.15
CA ARG A 378 -37.03 67.64 -35.23
C ARG A 378 -37.83 68.83 -34.71
N LEU A 379 -38.39 68.75 -33.50
CA LEU A 379 -39.07 69.86 -32.85
C LEU A 379 -38.08 70.98 -32.49
N ARG A 380 -36.92 70.64 -31.92
CA ARG A 380 -35.85 71.62 -31.66
C ARG A 380 -35.28 72.26 -32.92
N GLU A 381 -35.09 71.49 -34.00
CA GLU A 381 -34.68 72.04 -35.30
C GLU A 381 -35.76 72.95 -35.91
N ARG A 382 -37.05 72.71 -35.60
CA ARG A 382 -38.16 73.58 -36.01
C ARG A 382 -38.21 74.86 -35.18
N GLU A 383 -37.98 74.77 -33.88
CA GLU A 383 -37.88 75.90 -32.96
C GLU A 383 -36.62 76.75 -33.25
N GLU A 384 -35.51 76.16 -33.69
CA GLU A 384 -34.33 76.91 -34.18
C GLU A 384 -34.58 77.57 -35.54
N GLN A 385 -35.43 76.98 -36.41
CA GLN A 385 -35.85 77.61 -37.66
C GLN A 385 -36.91 78.71 -37.47
N GLU A 386 -37.80 78.57 -36.47
CA GLU A 386 -38.75 79.62 -36.07
C GLU A 386 -38.08 80.72 -35.22
N GLY A 387 -37.05 80.39 -34.43
CA GLY A 387 -36.23 81.35 -33.68
C GLY A 387 -35.23 82.14 -34.52
N ALA A 388 -34.99 81.76 -35.78
CA ALA A 388 -34.28 82.59 -36.75
C ALA A 388 -35.17 83.66 -37.38
N ASN A 389 -36.46 83.71 -37.02
CA ASN A 389 -37.43 84.61 -37.61
C ASN A 389 -38.53 85.02 -36.61
N ASP A 390 -38.16 85.52 -35.43
CA ASP A 390 -38.96 86.59 -34.82
C ASP A 390 -38.16 87.42 -33.80
N THR A 391 -38.21 88.74 -33.97
CA THR A 391 -37.81 89.71 -32.96
C THR A 391 -39.05 90.08 -32.16
N GLY A 392 -39.00 89.82 -30.84
CA GLY A 392 -39.98 90.33 -29.87
C GLY A 392 -41.27 89.50 -29.82
N GLU A 393 -41.96 89.32 -28.72
CA GLU A 393 -41.96 89.94 -27.41
C GLU A 393 -42.43 88.89 -26.37
N GLU A 394 -42.27 89.28 -25.12
CA GLU A 394 -42.52 88.57 -23.86
C GLU A 394 -43.92 87.95 -23.73
N GLU A 395 -44.03 86.81 -23.03
CA GLU A 395 -44.94 86.67 -21.87
C GLU A 395 -44.64 85.39 -21.08
N GLU A 396 -44.56 85.55 -19.76
CA GLU A 396 -44.38 84.51 -18.74
C GLU A 396 -45.60 83.58 -18.67
N SER A 397 -45.39 82.25 -18.56
CA SER A 397 -46.28 81.42 -17.74
C SER A 397 -45.57 80.17 -17.20
N GLU A 398 -45.83 79.94 -15.92
CA GLU A 398 -45.19 78.97 -15.05
C GLU A 398 -45.58 77.51 -15.33
N SER A 399 -44.63 76.61 -15.02
CA SER A 399 -44.84 75.27 -14.43
C SER A 399 -45.41 74.13 -15.30
N SER A 400 -44.51 73.22 -15.72
CA SER A 400 -44.88 71.81 -16.00
C SER A 400 -43.73 70.80 -15.83
N PHE A 401 -42.76 71.08 -14.95
CA PHE A 401 -41.64 70.15 -14.68
C PHE A 401 -41.95 69.06 -13.62
N LEU A 402 -43.06 69.18 -12.88
CA LEU A 402 -43.42 68.22 -11.82
C LEU A 402 -43.74 66.78 -12.30
N PRO A 403 -44.53 66.55 -13.38
CA PRO A 403 -44.88 65.19 -13.77
C PRO A 403 -43.69 64.40 -14.35
N ILE A 404 -42.73 65.07 -15.00
CA ILE A 404 -41.53 64.43 -15.56
C ILE A 404 -40.59 63.98 -14.44
N LEU A 405 -40.42 64.80 -13.41
CA LEU A 405 -39.56 64.48 -12.26
C LEU A 405 -40.16 63.32 -11.43
N ILE A 406 -41.49 63.26 -11.28
CA ILE A 406 -42.19 62.14 -10.62
C ILE A 406 -42.04 60.84 -11.42
N ALA A 407 -42.15 60.89 -12.74
CA ALA A 407 -41.98 59.70 -13.59
C ALA A 407 -40.56 59.12 -13.53
N VAL A 408 -39.53 59.97 -13.50
CA VAL A 408 -38.12 59.53 -13.38
C VAL A 408 -37.85 58.93 -11.99
N VAL A 409 -38.36 59.54 -10.92
CA VAL A 409 -38.20 59.00 -9.56
C VAL A 409 -38.89 57.65 -9.40
N LEU A 410 -40.11 57.48 -9.92
CA LEU A 410 -40.82 56.19 -9.87
C LEU A 410 -40.09 55.10 -10.67
N LEU A 411 -39.50 55.43 -11.81
CA LEU A 411 -38.72 54.47 -12.62
C LEU A 411 -37.46 54.01 -11.89
N THR A 412 -36.74 54.93 -11.24
CA THR A 412 -35.53 54.59 -10.47
C THR A 412 -35.83 53.70 -9.25
N LEU A 413 -36.96 53.94 -8.56
CA LEU A 413 -37.39 53.11 -7.42
C LEU A 413 -37.79 51.69 -7.87
N LEU A 414 -38.41 51.54 -9.03
CA LEU A 414 -38.82 50.25 -9.58
C LEU A 414 -37.60 49.39 -9.98
N ILE A 415 -36.57 50.03 -10.55
CA ILE A 415 -35.29 49.38 -10.85
C ILE A 415 -34.58 48.95 -9.57
N ALA A 416 -34.53 49.81 -8.55
CA ALA A 416 -33.93 49.48 -7.26
C ALA A 416 -34.64 48.30 -6.57
N PHE A 417 -35.97 48.24 -6.65
CA PHE A 417 -36.76 47.13 -6.11
C PHE A 417 -36.50 45.80 -6.82
N LEU A 418 -36.38 45.81 -8.15
CA LEU A 418 -36.05 44.62 -8.93
C LEU A 418 -34.64 44.09 -8.64
N VAL A 419 -33.67 44.97 -8.44
CA VAL A 419 -32.29 44.59 -8.07
C VAL A 419 -32.25 44.00 -6.66
N MET A 420 -32.98 44.58 -5.70
CA MET A 420 -33.05 44.04 -4.32
C MET A 420 -33.70 42.66 -4.28
N LYS A 421 -34.80 42.44 -5.02
CA LYS A 421 -35.50 41.15 -5.06
C LYS A 421 -34.62 40.03 -5.62
N ARG A 422 -33.75 40.35 -6.60
CA ARG A 422 -32.81 39.40 -7.19
C ARG A 422 -31.68 39.03 -6.24
N LYS A 423 -31.26 39.95 -5.36
CA LYS A 423 -30.20 39.70 -4.38
C LYS A 423 -30.67 38.84 -3.20
N GLN A 424 -31.96 38.88 -2.84
CA GLN A 424 -32.54 38.00 -1.81
C GLN A 424 -32.85 36.58 -2.29
N SER A 425 -32.78 36.29 -3.60
CA SER A 425 -32.93 34.94 -4.14
C SER A 425 -31.61 34.19 -4.33
N GLU A 426 -30.47 34.82 -4.03
CA GLU A 426 -29.11 34.26 -4.19
C GLU A 426 -28.35 34.08 -2.85
N GLU A 427 -29.00 34.37 -1.71
CA GLU A 427 -28.58 33.98 -0.35
C GLU A 427 -29.53 32.90 0.19
#